data_AF-A0A176ZE60-F1
#
_entry.id   AF-A0A176ZE60-F1
#
_cell.length_a   1.000
_cell.length_b   1.000
_cell.length_c   1.000
_cell.angle_alpha   90.00
_cell.angle_beta   90.00
_cell.angle_gamma   90.00
#
_symmetry.space_group_name_H-M   'P 1'
#
loop_
_entity.id
_entity.type
_entity.pdbx_description
1 polymer ?
#
loop_
_entity_poly.entity_id
_entity_poly.type
_entity_poly.pdbx_seq_one_letter_code
_entity_poly.pdbx_strand_id
1 'polypeptide(L)'
;MLCRSAAICFVMLPLATLAPAQVRAQDVPGIEICTVEKTMERRTSCLQSNVDFLQKTITKLTLDHQQKLDAANRQIDALKTTVAGLQKTLGDLQAAQAKLAEDVKKKQDAPPAKDASPAAKEGNKDATK
;
A
#
# COMPACT_ATOMS: atom_id res chain seq x y z
N MET A 1 8.74 -25.13 -11.57
CA MET A 1 7.88 -24.63 -10.47
C MET A 1 8.32 -25.11 -9.09
N LEU A 2 8.87 -26.33 -8.96
CA LEU A 2 9.34 -26.90 -7.67
C LEU A 2 10.41 -26.05 -6.95
N CYS A 3 11.37 -25.45 -7.66
CA CYS A 3 12.43 -24.65 -7.04
C CYS A 3 11.95 -23.31 -6.46
N ARG A 4 10.86 -22.73 -6.96
CA ARG A 4 10.28 -21.49 -6.41
C ARG A 4 9.60 -21.75 -5.06
N SER A 5 8.92 -22.89 -4.94
CA SER A 5 8.29 -23.32 -3.69
C SER A 5 9.32 -23.65 -2.60
N ALA A 6 10.42 -24.29 -2.96
CA ALA A 6 11.51 -24.60 -2.02
C ALA A 6 12.20 -23.34 -1.48
N ALA A 7 12.42 -22.33 -2.33
CA ALA A 7 13.02 -21.06 -1.91
C ALA A 7 12.12 -20.27 -0.94
N ILE A 8 10.80 -20.30 -1.14
CA ILE A 8 9.83 -19.65 -0.24
C ILE A 8 9.83 -20.34 1.14
N CYS A 9 9.90 -21.68 1.18
CA CYS A 9 9.99 -22.42 2.43
C CYS A 9 11.31 -22.15 3.19
N PHE A 10 12.43 -22.04 2.48
CA PHE A 10 13.75 -21.79 3.10
C PHE A 10 13.88 -20.39 3.70
N VAL A 11 13.15 -19.39 3.19
CA VAL A 11 13.17 -18.01 3.73
C VAL A 11 12.16 -17.83 4.87
N MET A 12 11.01 -18.51 4.83
CA MET A 12 9.98 -18.41 5.87
C MET A 12 10.30 -19.22 7.14
N LEU A 13 11.00 -20.35 7.00
CA LEU A 13 11.33 -21.23 8.11
C LEU A 13 12.25 -20.60 9.18
N PRO A 14 13.32 -19.84 8.84
CA PRO A 14 14.15 -19.18 9.85
C PRO A 14 13.48 -17.95 10.48
N LEU A 15 12.50 -17.32 9.82
CA LEU A 15 11.76 -16.18 10.38
C LEU A 15 10.80 -16.62 11.50
N ALA A 16 10.26 -17.84 11.40
CA ALA A 16 9.37 -18.41 12.42
C ALA A 16 10.10 -18.86 13.70
N THR A 17 11.39 -19.21 13.61
CA THR A 17 12.16 -19.74 14.75
C THR A 17 12.90 -18.67 15.55
N LEU A 18 13.05 -17.45 15.01
CA LEU A 18 13.75 -16.34 15.69
C LEU A 18 12.84 -15.43 16.52
N ALA A 19 11.52 -15.65 16.49
CA ALA A 19 10.60 -14.98 17.38
C ALA A 19 10.44 -15.82 18.66
N PRO A 20 11.10 -15.50 19.79
CA PRO A 20 10.65 -16.01 21.07
C PRO A 20 9.25 -15.42 21.29
N ALA A 21 8.22 -16.19 20.96
CA ALA A 21 6.91 -15.97 21.50
C ALA A 21 7.06 -16.15 23.01
N GLN A 22 7.34 -15.06 23.72
CA GLN A 22 7.05 -15.03 25.14
C GLN A 22 5.55 -15.21 25.24
N VAL A 23 5.13 -16.47 25.37
CA VAL A 23 3.82 -16.84 25.86
C VAL A 23 3.85 -16.48 27.34
N ARG A 24 3.81 -15.17 27.62
CA ARG A 24 3.21 -14.69 28.85
C ARG A 24 1.81 -15.26 28.77
N ALA A 25 1.46 -16.15 29.69
CA ALA A 25 0.06 -16.47 29.92
C ALA A 25 -0.69 -15.13 29.93
N GLN A 26 -1.70 -14.98 29.08
CA GLN A 26 -2.51 -13.77 29.06
C GLN A 26 -3.19 -13.72 30.42
N ASP A 27 -2.61 -12.91 31.30
CA ASP A 27 -3.04 -12.86 32.67
C ASP A 27 -4.49 -12.40 32.69
N VAL A 28 -5.36 -13.19 33.31
CA VAL A 28 -6.78 -12.90 33.37
C VAL A 28 -6.92 -11.85 34.47
N PRO A 29 -7.16 -10.56 34.15
CA PRO A 29 -6.91 -9.49 35.11
C PRO A 29 -7.80 -9.64 36.35
N GLY A 30 -7.18 -9.93 37.50
CA GLY A 30 -7.90 -10.12 38.76
C GLY A 30 -8.24 -11.57 39.12
N ILE A 31 -7.76 -12.56 38.37
CA ILE A 31 -7.88 -13.97 38.77
C ILE A 31 -7.08 -14.26 40.04
N GLU A 32 -5.97 -13.55 40.27
CA GLU A 32 -5.24 -13.58 41.54
C GLU A 32 -6.14 -13.21 42.73
N ILE A 33 -7.02 -12.23 42.54
CA ILE A 33 -7.90 -11.73 43.61
C ILE A 33 -9.03 -12.73 43.87
N CYS A 34 -9.60 -13.30 42.80
CA CYS A 34 -10.69 -14.27 42.92
C CYS A 34 -10.22 -15.64 43.47
N THR A 35 -8.95 -16.00 43.32
CA THR A 35 -8.40 -17.28 43.83
C THR A 35 -7.94 -17.21 45.28
N VAL A 36 -7.66 -16.02 45.81
CA VAL A 36 -7.35 -15.80 47.23
C VAL A 36 -8.61 -15.81 48.11
N GLU A 37 -9.80 -15.66 47.50
CA GLU A 37 -11.08 -15.66 48.21
C GLU A 37 -11.47 -17.06 48.74
N LYS A 38 -11.72 -17.15 50.06
CA LYS A 38 -11.99 -18.43 50.73
C LYS A 38 -13.48 -18.76 50.82
N THR A 39 -14.36 -17.77 50.74
CA THR A 39 -15.80 -18.00 50.74
C THR A 39 -16.28 -18.35 49.33
N MET A 40 -16.96 -19.49 49.17
CA MET A 40 -17.36 -20.01 47.85
C MET A 40 -18.32 -19.04 47.11
N GLU A 41 -19.19 -18.35 47.84
CA GLU A 41 -20.11 -17.35 47.27
C GLU A 41 -19.35 -16.15 46.69
N ARG A 42 -18.40 -15.58 47.45
CA ARG A 42 -17.62 -14.42 47.01
C ARG A 42 -16.65 -14.79 45.88
N ARG A 43 -16.04 -15.99 45.92
CA ARG A 43 -15.22 -16.53 44.83
C ARG A 43 -16.00 -16.64 43.52
N THR A 44 -17.22 -17.16 43.58
CA THR A 44 -18.09 -17.30 42.40
C THR A 44 -18.47 -15.94 41.83
N SER A 45 -18.85 -14.98 42.68
CA SER A 45 -19.19 -13.62 42.25
C SER A 45 -18.01 -12.86 41.61
N CYS A 46 -16.80 -13.02 42.16
CA CYS A 46 -15.58 -12.42 41.62
C CYS A 46 -15.26 -12.99 40.22
N LEU A 47 -15.27 -14.32 40.09
CA LEU A 47 -15.04 -14.98 38.79
C LEU A 47 -16.07 -14.59 37.74
N GLN A 48 -17.36 -14.46 38.13
CA GLN A 48 -18.41 -14.03 37.22
C GLN A 48 -18.17 -12.61 36.68
N SER A 49 -17.79 -11.67 37.55
CA SER A 49 -17.48 -10.30 37.14
C SER A 49 -16.25 -10.21 36.24
N ASN A 50 -15.25 -11.07 36.47
CA ASN A 50 -14.06 -11.17 35.64
C ASN A 50 -14.38 -11.72 34.23
N VAL A 51 -15.21 -12.77 34.15
CA VAL A 51 -15.67 -13.32 32.86
C VAL A 51 -16.49 -12.29 32.10
N ASP A 52 -17.38 -11.55 32.75
CA ASP A 52 -18.14 -10.46 32.10
C ASP A 52 -17.22 -9.35 31.56
N PHE A 53 -16.20 -8.95 32.34
CA PHE A 53 -15.20 -7.98 31.89
C PHE A 53 -14.42 -8.49 30.67
N LEU A 54 -13.95 -9.74 30.71
CA LEU A 54 -13.25 -10.36 29.58
C LEU A 54 -14.14 -10.46 28.35
N GLN A 55 -15.39 -10.90 28.51
CA GLN A 55 -16.35 -11.01 27.41
C GLN A 55 -16.57 -9.64 26.75
N LYS A 56 -16.82 -8.60 27.54
CA LYS A 56 -16.96 -7.21 27.05
C LYS A 56 -15.70 -6.73 26.33
N THR A 57 -14.52 -7.06 26.87
CA THR A 57 -13.24 -6.68 26.27
C THR A 57 -13.02 -7.39 24.94
N ILE A 58 -13.29 -8.69 24.85
CA ILE A 58 -13.20 -9.48 23.61
C ILE A 58 -14.16 -8.92 22.56
N THR A 59 -15.41 -8.63 22.92
CA THR A 59 -16.39 -8.01 22.00
C THR A 59 -15.89 -6.65 21.51
N LYS A 60 -15.37 -5.80 22.40
CA LYS A 60 -14.83 -4.49 22.02
C LYS A 60 -13.64 -4.62 21.06
N LEU A 61 -12.67 -5.49 21.38
CA LEU A 61 -11.53 -5.76 20.51
C LEU A 61 -11.98 -6.29 19.16
N THR A 62 -12.93 -7.22 19.13
CA THR A 62 -13.46 -7.78 17.88
C THR A 62 -14.07 -6.69 17.00
N LEU A 63 -14.88 -5.79 17.56
CA LEU A 63 -15.47 -4.68 16.82
C LEU A 63 -14.41 -3.69 16.32
N ASP A 64 -13.42 -3.33 17.14
CA ASP A 64 -12.33 -2.44 16.74
C ASP A 64 -11.51 -3.03 15.58
N HIS A 65 -11.21 -4.33 15.63
CA HIS A 65 -10.50 -5.00 14.53
C HIS A 65 -11.35 -5.05 13.26
N GLN A 66 -12.65 -5.35 13.36
CA GLN A 66 -13.53 -5.33 12.18
C GLN A 66 -13.60 -3.94 11.55
N GLN A 67 -13.71 -2.89 12.37
CA GLN A 67 -13.68 -1.50 11.87
C GLN A 67 -12.37 -1.18 11.15
N LYS A 68 -11.23 -1.63 11.67
CA LYS A 68 -9.93 -1.46 11.01
C LYS A 68 -9.84 -2.22 9.69
N LEU A 69 -10.37 -3.45 9.63
CA LEU A 69 -10.41 -4.24 8.39
C LEU A 69 -11.29 -3.57 7.34
N ASP A 70 -12.46 -3.06 7.72
CA ASP A 70 -13.36 -2.34 6.81
C ASP A 70 -12.73 -1.04 6.30
N ALA A 71 -12.05 -0.29 7.17
CA ALA A 71 -11.31 0.91 6.77
C ALA A 71 -10.17 0.59 5.79
N ALA A 72 -9.41 -0.47 6.05
CA ALA A 72 -8.35 -0.94 5.16
C ALA A 72 -8.89 -1.40 3.80
N ASN A 73 -10.01 -2.11 3.77
CA ASN A 73 -10.67 -2.53 2.54
C ASN A 73 -11.09 -1.32 1.67
N ARG A 74 -11.64 -0.27 2.29
CA ARG A 74 -11.96 0.98 1.57
C ARG A 74 -10.71 1.66 1.01
N GLN A 75 -9.60 1.66 1.73
CA GLN A 75 -8.33 2.19 1.23
C GLN A 75 -7.81 1.37 0.04
N ILE A 76 -7.91 0.03 0.12
CA ILE A 76 -7.56 -0.86 -0.98
C ILE A 76 -8.37 -0.54 -2.24
N ASP A 77 -9.67 -0.32 -2.10
CA ASP A 77 -10.51 -0.01 -3.26
C ASP A 77 -10.21 1.38 -3.86
N ALA A 78 -9.92 2.38 -3.03
CA ALA A 78 -9.44 3.68 -3.50
C ALA A 78 -8.05 3.60 -4.19
N LEU A 79 -7.16 2.75 -3.69
CA LEU A 79 -5.87 2.49 -4.32
C LEU A 79 -6.05 1.77 -5.67
N LYS A 80 -6.94 0.79 -5.76
CA LYS A 80 -7.24 0.10 -7.03
C LYS A 80 -7.76 1.05 -8.10
N THR A 81 -8.66 1.96 -7.76
CA THR A 81 -9.17 2.96 -8.72
C THR A 81 -8.06 3.90 -9.19
N THR A 82 -7.20 4.33 -8.26
CA THR A 82 -6.02 5.16 -8.58
C THR A 82 -5.06 4.42 -9.52
N VAL A 83 -4.75 3.15 -9.24
CA VAL A 83 -3.90 2.32 -10.11
C VAL A 83 -4.51 2.15 -11.49
N ALA A 84 -5.83 1.89 -11.59
CA ALA A 84 -6.52 1.80 -12.87
C ALA A 84 -6.49 3.13 -13.65
N GLY A 85 -6.60 4.27 -12.96
CA GLY A 85 -6.44 5.59 -13.54
C GLY A 85 -5.03 5.82 -14.09
N LEU A 86 -4.01 5.51 -13.29
CA LEU A 86 -2.60 5.62 -13.71
C LEU A 86 -2.28 4.71 -14.90
N GLN A 87 -2.79 3.48 -14.91
CA GLN A 87 -2.63 2.56 -16.04
C GLN A 87 -3.21 3.13 -17.34
N LYS A 88 -4.37 3.82 -17.29
CA LYS A 88 -4.92 4.52 -18.45
C LYS A 88 -3.99 5.66 -18.91
N THR A 89 -3.54 6.51 -18.00
CA THR A 89 -2.63 7.62 -18.35
C THR A 89 -1.33 7.16 -19.00
N LEU A 90 -0.78 6.02 -18.55
CA LEU A 90 0.41 5.42 -19.16
C LEU A 90 0.11 4.91 -20.58
N GLY A 91 -1.05 4.27 -20.77
CA GLY A 91 -1.51 3.86 -22.10
C GLY A 91 -1.66 5.04 -23.06
N ASP A 92 -2.28 6.13 -22.61
CA ASP A 92 -2.48 7.34 -23.41
C ASP A 92 -1.14 8.00 -23.79
N LEU A 93 -0.21 8.11 -22.82
CA LEU A 93 1.12 8.66 -23.06
C LEU A 93 1.97 7.79 -24.00
N GLN A 94 1.90 6.46 -23.86
CA GLN A 94 2.62 5.53 -24.75
C GLN A 94 2.06 5.61 -26.18
N ALA A 95 0.74 5.74 -26.34
CA ALA A 95 0.12 5.93 -27.64
C ALA A 95 0.49 7.29 -28.26
N ALA A 96 0.51 8.37 -27.46
CA ALA A 96 0.94 9.69 -27.92
C ALA A 96 2.42 9.68 -28.34
N GLN A 97 3.28 9.02 -27.58
CA GLN A 97 4.70 8.88 -27.91
C GLN A 97 4.91 8.09 -29.21
N ALA A 98 4.16 6.99 -29.42
CA ALA A 98 4.23 6.21 -30.65
C ALA A 98 3.81 7.05 -31.87
N LYS A 99 2.75 7.85 -31.75
CA LYS A 99 2.32 8.78 -32.82
C LYS A 99 3.39 9.82 -33.13
N LEU A 100 3.96 10.47 -32.11
CA LEU A 100 5.04 11.44 -32.30
C LEU A 100 6.28 10.81 -32.94
N ALA A 101 6.64 9.57 -32.58
CA ALA A 101 7.75 8.86 -33.18
C ALA A 101 7.51 8.54 -34.68
N GLU A 102 6.28 8.17 -35.04
CA GLU A 102 5.86 7.98 -36.43
C GLU A 102 5.89 9.31 -37.23
N ASP A 103 5.39 10.40 -36.65
CA ASP A 103 5.36 11.72 -37.28
C ASP A 103 6.78 12.29 -37.52
N VAL A 104 7.71 12.03 -36.60
CA VAL A 104 9.14 12.41 -36.77
C VAL A 104 9.79 11.60 -37.89
N LYS A 105 9.51 10.29 -37.99
CA LYS A 105 10.02 9.45 -39.10
C LYS A 105 9.49 9.91 -40.45
N LYS A 106 8.21 10.29 -40.55
CA LYS A 106 7.63 10.80 -41.81
C LYS A 106 8.18 12.16 -42.24
N LYS A 107 8.68 12.97 -41.30
CA LYS A 107 9.33 14.27 -41.61
C LYS A 107 10.81 14.17 -41.97
N GLN A 108 11.49 13.06 -41.68
CA GLN A 108 12.89 12.84 -42.07
C GLN A 108 13.07 12.34 -43.52
N ASP A 109 11.99 11.98 -44.21
CA ASP A 109 12.00 11.54 -45.62
C ASP A 109 11.66 12.67 -46.63
N ALA A 110 11.49 13.91 -46.17
CA ALA A 110 11.36 15.06 -47.09
C ALA A 110 12.76 15.52 -47.56
N PRO A 111 13.04 15.59 -48.88
CA PRO A 111 14.35 16.00 -49.38
C PRO A 111 14.75 17.39 -48.87
N PRO A 112 16.03 17.65 -48.56
CA PRO A 112 16.50 19.00 -48.34
C PRO A 112 16.32 19.78 -49.64
N ALA A 113 15.40 20.75 -49.64
CA ALA A 113 15.36 21.77 -50.68
C ALA A 113 16.69 22.55 -50.61
N LYS A 114 17.64 22.15 -51.46
CA LYS A 114 18.64 23.07 -51.98
C LYS A 114 17.86 24.10 -52.78
N ASP A 115 17.87 25.35 -52.33
CA ASP A 115 18.05 26.44 -53.27
C ASP A 115 18.75 27.60 -52.60
N ALA A 116 19.58 28.23 -53.42
CA ALA A 116 20.75 29.01 -53.08
C ALA A 116 20.45 30.31 -52.32
N SER A 117 21.39 30.68 -51.45
CA SER A 117 21.66 32.10 -51.22
C SER A 117 22.37 32.66 -52.46
N PRO A 118 22.14 33.93 -52.83
CA PRO A 118 23.22 34.86 -52.49
C PRO A 118 22.75 36.22 -51.95
N ALA A 119 23.48 36.65 -50.92
CA ALA A 119 24.06 37.98 -50.73
C ALA A 119 23.15 39.23 -50.69
N ALA A 120 23.14 39.83 -49.50
CA ALA A 120 23.41 41.23 -49.22
C ALA A 120 22.64 42.34 -49.96
N LYS A 121 21.83 43.07 -49.18
CA LYS A 121 21.94 44.54 -49.18
C LYS A 121 21.75 45.09 -47.76
N GLU A 122 22.72 45.89 -47.38
CA GLU A 122 22.82 46.68 -46.16
C GLU A 122 21.64 47.66 -45.99
N GLY A 123 21.38 48.02 -44.73
CA GLY A 123 21.12 49.41 -44.39
C GLY A 123 19.83 49.71 -43.62
N ASN A 124 20.03 50.08 -42.35
CA ASN A 124 19.57 51.33 -41.73
C ASN A 124 18.58 51.23 -40.54
N LYS A 125 19.18 51.37 -39.36
CA LYS A 125 18.88 52.33 -38.26
C LYS A 125 17.55 52.29 -37.47
N ASP A 126 17.77 52.58 -36.17
CA ASP A 126 16.86 53.20 -35.18
C ASP A 126 15.71 52.31 -34.65
N ALA A 127 15.37 52.27 -33.37
CA ALA A 127 15.87 52.93 -32.16
C ALA A 127 15.26 52.22 -30.93
N THR A 128 16.06 52.09 -29.88
CA THR A 128 15.73 52.38 -28.47
C THR A 128 14.28 52.82 -28.18
N LYS A 129 13.55 52.06 -27.34
CA LYS A 129 13.20 52.41 -25.95
C LYS A 129 12.24 51.39 -25.34
#